data_AF-A0A382D6B9-F1
#
_entry.id   AF-A0A382D6B9-F1
#
_cell.length_a   1.000
_cell.length_b   1.000
_cell.length_c   1.000
_cell.angle_alpha   90.00
_cell.angle_beta   90.00
_cell.angle_gamma   90.00
#
_symmetry.space_group_name_H-M   'P 1'
#
loop_
_entity.id
_entity.type
_entity.pdbx_description
1 polymer ?
#
loop_
_entity_poly.entity_id
_entity_poly.type
_entity_poly.pdbx_seq_one_letter_code
_entity_poly.pdbx_strand_id
1 'polypeptide(L)'
;MATNTARINRYRSQSLRLLDNALGDMRGGRWGQSEDLLWGSLTLAVKAVALSQGQSLSDDQSIREFAVNLGKERRDKRIRESFERLASFGETLQRIRESRGRLDRLFSILDDVTSAVEVLWDLVPVEYEE
;
A
#
# COMPACT_ATOMS: atom_id res chain seq x y z
N MET A 1 -8.37 -24.03 -2.54
CA MET A 1 -7.27 -23.36 -1.79
C MET A 1 -6.13 -22.98 -2.72
N ALA A 2 -5.55 -23.90 -3.50
CA ALA A 2 -4.45 -23.62 -4.45
C ALA A 2 -4.64 -22.38 -5.39
N THR A 3 -5.85 -22.15 -5.90
CA THR A 3 -6.14 -20.99 -6.78
C THR A 3 -6.00 -19.63 -6.06
N ASN A 4 -6.33 -19.57 -4.77
CA ASN A 4 -6.19 -18.36 -3.99
C ASN A 4 -4.71 -18.10 -3.66
N THR A 5 -3.95 -19.13 -3.33
CA THR A 5 -2.50 -19.06 -3.10
C THR A 5 -1.77 -18.52 -4.33
N ALA A 6 -2.09 -19.04 -5.53
CA ALA A 6 -1.52 -18.53 -6.79
C ALA A 6 -1.86 -17.05 -7.05
N ARG A 7 -3.10 -16.62 -6.75
CA ARG A 7 -3.52 -15.22 -6.87
C ARG A 7 -2.81 -14.32 -5.86
N ILE A 8 -2.68 -14.75 -4.60
CA ILE A 8 -1.96 -14.04 -3.55
C ILE A 8 -0.49 -13.85 -3.94
N ASN A 9 0.18 -14.89 -4.44
CA ASN A 9 1.57 -14.81 -4.91
C ASN A 9 1.74 -13.84 -6.08
N ARG A 10 0.76 -13.78 -6.98
CA ARG A 10 0.72 -12.78 -8.05
C ARG A 10 0.56 -11.37 -7.51
N TYR A 11 -0.37 -11.16 -6.57
CA TYR A 11 -0.54 -9.86 -5.91
C TYR A 11 0.73 -9.43 -5.18
N ARG A 12 1.41 -10.35 -4.49
CA ARG A 12 2.69 -10.09 -3.80
C ARG A 12 3.76 -9.61 -4.77
N SER A 13 3.99 -10.39 -5.83
CA SER A 13 5.00 -10.07 -6.84
C SER A 13 4.73 -8.73 -7.53
N GLN A 14 3.46 -8.42 -7.81
CA GLN A 14 3.06 -7.16 -8.43
C GLN A 14 3.17 -5.97 -7.45
N SER A 15 2.69 -6.13 -6.22
CA SER A 15 2.74 -5.10 -5.17
C SER A 15 4.18 -4.67 -4.88
N LEU A 16 5.07 -5.63 -4.64
CA LEU A 16 6.48 -5.35 -4.33
C LEU A 16 7.20 -4.68 -5.50
N ARG A 17 6.88 -5.07 -6.74
CA ARG A 17 7.42 -4.42 -7.94
C ARG A 17 6.95 -2.98 -8.08
N LEU A 18 5.67 -2.71 -7.84
CA LEU A 18 5.13 -1.35 -7.88
C LEU A 18 5.77 -0.47 -6.79
N LEU A 19 5.94 -1.01 -5.58
CA LEU A 19 6.61 -0.32 -4.48
C LEU A 19 8.07 0.02 -4.83
N ASP A 20 8.83 -0.94 -5.35
CA ASP A 20 10.21 -0.73 -5.75
C ASP A 20 10.34 0.32 -6.87
N ASN A 21 9.46 0.25 -7.88
CA ASN A 21 9.39 1.26 -8.94
C ASN A 21 9.06 2.65 -8.37
N ALA A 22 8.11 2.76 -7.44
CA ALA A 22 7.74 4.02 -6.80
C ALA A 22 8.94 4.64 -6.06
N LEU A 23 9.66 3.83 -5.30
CA LEU A 23 10.87 4.24 -4.59
C LEU A 23 11.97 4.67 -5.57
N GLY A 24 12.14 3.95 -6.69
CA GLY A 24 13.05 4.32 -7.77
C GLY A 24 12.71 5.66 -8.41
N ASP A 25 11.43 5.91 -8.68
CA ASP A 25 10.94 7.18 -9.24
C ASP A 25 11.20 8.35 -8.28
N MET A 26 10.95 8.17 -6.99
CA MET A 26 11.21 9.21 -5.98
C MET A 26 12.70 9.55 -5.87
N ARG A 27 13.59 8.53 -5.85
CA ARG A 27 15.06 8.75 -5.89
C ARG A 27 15.49 9.50 -7.15
N GLY A 28 14.80 9.29 -8.26
CA GLY A 28 14.99 10.01 -9.53
C GLY A 28 14.29 11.37 -9.62
N GLY A 29 13.62 11.85 -8.57
CA GLY A 29 12.89 13.12 -8.55
C GLY A 29 11.52 13.10 -9.24
N ARG A 30 11.05 11.94 -9.71
CA ARG A 30 9.76 11.75 -10.41
C ARG A 30 8.61 11.50 -9.43
N TRP A 31 8.51 12.30 -8.38
CA TRP A 31 7.53 12.16 -7.30
C TRP A 31 6.06 12.12 -7.77
N GLY A 32 5.72 12.76 -8.89
CA GLY A 32 4.35 12.73 -9.42
C GLY A 32 3.92 11.36 -9.96
N GLN A 33 4.87 10.54 -10.43
CA GLN A 33 4.58 9.21 -11.00
C GLN A 33 4.53 8.12 -9.93
N SER A 34 5.17 8.35 -8.79
CA SER A 34 5.24 7.38 -7.70
C SER A 34 3.93 7.19 -6.95
N GLU A 35 3.01 8.17 -6.97
CA GLU A 35 1.75 8.08 -6.24
C GLU A 35 0.86 6.92 -6.75
N ASP A 36 0.67 6.81 -8.06
CA ASP A 36 -0.13 5.73 -8.67
C ASP A 36 0.47 4.34 -8.38
N LEU A 37 1.79 4.25 -8.38
CA LEU A 37 2.52 3.02 -8.06
C LEU A 37 2.32 2.63 -6.58
N LEU A 38 2.36 3.60 -5.66
CA LEU A 38 2.05 3.38 -4.25
C LEU A 38 0.60 2.94 -4.05
N TRP A 39 -0.36 3.57 -4.74
CA TRP A 39 -1.78 3.17 -4.69
C TRP A 39 -1.96 1.73 -5.13
N GLY A 40 -1.35 1.33 -6.25
CA GLY A 40 -1.42 -0.03 -6.75
C GLY A 40 -0.77 -1.04 -5.79
N SER A 41 0.39 -0.71 -5.22
CA SER A 41 1.09 -1.57 -4.26
C SER A 41 0.25 -1.84 -3.00
N LEU A 42 -0.25 -0.78 -2.37
CA LEU A 42 -1.07 -0.86 -1.16
C LEU A 42 -2.38 -1.61 -1.40
N THR A 43 -3.03 -1.32 -2.53
CA THR A 43 -4.27 -2.00 -2.94
C THR A 43 -4.09 -3.51 -3.07
N LEU A 44 -3.00 -3.95 -3.71
CA LEU A 44 -2.72 -5.38 -3.91
C LEU A 44 -2.42 -6.08 -2.58
N ALA A 45 -1.71 -5.43 -1.66
CA ALA A 45 -1.46 -5.97 -0.33
C ALA A 45 -2.77 -6.15 0.46
N VAL A 46 -3.66 -5.15 0.44
CA VAL A 46 -5.00 -5.26 1.07
C VAL A 46 -5.84 -6.37 0.44
N LYS A 47 -5.88 -6.44 -0.90
CA LYS A 47 -6.58 -7.52 -1.62
C LYS A 47 -6.06 -8.91 -1.26
N ALA A 48 -4.75 -9.05 -1.03
CA ALA A 48 -4.17 -10.32 -0.63
C ALA A 48 -4.61 -10.74 0.78
N VAL A 49 -4.63 -9.81 1.74
CA VAL A 49 -5.13 -10.09 3.10
C VAL A 49 -6.62 -10.42 3.10
N ALA A 50 -7.43 -9.70 2.33
CA ALA A 50 -8.85 -10.03 2.17
C ALA A 50 -9.03 -11.42 1.57
N LEU A 51 -8.26 -11.74 0.52
CA LEU A 51 -8.34 -13.03 -0.16
C LEU A 51 -7.88 -14.20 0.72
N SER A 52 -6.89 -13.99 1.60
CA SER A 52 -6.47 -15.00 2.58
C SER A 52 -7.54 -15.25 3.65
N GLN A 53 -8.45 -14.29 3.86
CA GLN A 53 -9.63 -14.43 4.72
C GLN A 53 -10.88 -14.90 3.96
N GLY A 54 -10.74 -15.30 2.69
CA GLY A 54 -11.84 -15.78 1.86
C GLY A 54 -12.71 -14.69 1.21
N GLN A 55 -12.31 -13.42 1.29
CA GLN A 55 -13.04 -12.29 0.71
C GLN A 55 -12.36 -11.79 -0.58
N SER A 56 -13.12 -11.61 -1.65
CA SER A 56 -12.59 -11.06 -2.91
C SER A 56 -13.08 -9.62 -3.09
N LEU A 57 -12.19 -8.65 -2.97
CA LEU A 57 -12.49 -7.23 -3.13
C LEU A 57 -12.23 -6.76 -4.57
N SER A 58 -13.22 -6.11 -5.18
CA SER A 58 -13.15 -5.68 -6.59
C SER A 58 -13.07 -4.16 -6.77
N ASP A 59 -13.76 -3.39 -5.92
CA ASP A 59 -13.89 -1.94 -6.04
C ASP A 59 -13.09 -1.19 -4.97
N ASP A 60 -12.74 0.06 -5.28
CA ASP A 60 -11.88 0.90 -4.44
C ASP A 60 -12.49 1.20 -3.07
N GLN A 61 -13.81 1.33 -2.97
CA GLN A 61 -14.47 1.64 -1.72
C GLN A 61 -14.35 0.47 -0.75
N SER A 62 -14.71 -0.74 -1.18
CA SER A 62 -14.64 -1.93 -0.32
C SER A 62 -13.20 -2.29 0.08
N ILE A 63 -12.21 -2.00 -0.77
CA ILE A 63 -10.78 -2.12 -0.43
C ILE A 63 -10.39 -1.17 0.71
N ARG A 64 -10.77 0.10 0.62
CA ARG A 64 -10.45 1.11 1.64
C ARG A 64 -11.16 0.82 2.95
N GLU A 65 -12.45 0.46 2.89
CA GLU A 65 -13.24 0.09 4.07
C GLU A 65 -12.65 -1.14 4.76
N PHE A 66 -12.23 -2.15 4.00
CA PHE A 66 -11.56 -3.32 4.54
C PHE A 66 -10.27 -2.94 5.26
N ALA A 67 -9.40 -2.11 4.68
CA ALA A 67 -8.17 -1.67 5.33
C ALA A 67 -8.44 -0.88 6.62
N VAL A 68 -9.44 0.00 6.62
CA VAL A 68 -9.85 0.76 7.82
C VAL A 68 -10.33 -0.18 8.92
N ASN A 69 -11.19 -1.15 8.60
CA ASN A 69 -11.72 -2.11 9.56
C ASN A 69 -10.62 -3.04 10.09
N LEU A 70 -9.78 -3.57 9.19
CA LEU A 70 -8.61 -4.38 9.54
C LEU A 70 -7.67 -3.65 10.51
N GLY A 71 -7.39 -2.37 10.24
CA GLY A 71 -6.55 -1.54 11.10
C GLY A 71 -7.22 -1.23 12.45
N LYS A 72 -8.55 -1.07 12.52
CA LYS A 72 -9.28 -0.92 13.78
C LYS A 72 -9.22 -2.21 14.62
N GLU A 73 -9.50 -3.35 14.01
CA GLU A 73 -9.47 -4.67 14.65
C GLU A 73 -8.10 -4.98 15.25
N ARG A 74 -7.04 -4.69 14.50
CA ARG A 74 -5.66 -4.92 14.93
C ARG A 74 -5.05 -3.79 15.76
N ARG A 75 -5.78 -2.70 15.96
CA ARG A 75 -5.26 -1.44 16.56
C ARG A 75 -3.99 -0.93 15.85
N ASP A 76 -3.88 -1.18 14.55
CA ASP A 76 -2.74 -0.76 13.72
C ASP A 76 -3.12 0.49 12.92
N LYS A 77 -2.56 1.64 13.33
CA LYS A 77 -2.78 2.92 12.65
C LYS A 77 -2.17 2.96 11.25
N ARG A 78 -1.08 2.23 11.01
CA ARG A 78 -0.39 2.21 9.71
C ARG A 78 -1.32 1.67 8.65
N ILE A 79 -1.96 0.53 8.91
CA ILE A 79 -2.97 -0.03 8.02
C ILE A 79 -4.18 0.90 7.92
N ARG A 80 -4.72 1.32 9.08
CA ARG A 80 -5.98 2.08 9.15
C ARG A 80 -5.94 3.39 8.39
N GLU A 81 -4.83 4.11 8.46
CA GLU A 81 -4.66 5.47 7.93
C GLU A 81 -3.89 5.48 6.61
N SER A 82 -3.36 4.33 6.15
CA SER A 82 -2.49 4.23 4.97
C SER A 82 -3.05 4.93 3.73
N PHE A 83 -4.31 4.64 3.38
CA PHE A 83 -4.96 5.24 2.21
C PHE A 83 -5.25 6.73 2.38
N GLU A 84 -5.58 7.19 3.59
CA GLU A 84 -5.79 8.62 3.87
C GLU A 84 -4.47 9.39 3.77
N ARG A 85 -3.39 8.83 4.34
CA ARG A 85 -2.05 9.41 4.23
C ARG A 85 -1.59 9.48 2.78
N LEU A 86 -1.78 8.40 2.03
CA LEU A 86 -1.43 8.37 0.60
C LEU A 86 -2.27 9.38 -0.21
N ALA A 87 -3.55 9.56 0.09
CA ALA A 87 -4.38 10.57 -0.57
C ALA A 87 -3.90 12.01 -0.36
N SER A 88 -3.17 12.28 0.72
CA SER A 88 -2.56 13.61 0.97
C SER A 88 -1.23 13.83 0.22
N PHE A 89 -0.71 12.80 -0.46
CA PHE A 89 0.62 12.83 -1.07
C PHE A 89 0.72 13.86 -2.20
N GLY A 90 -0.18 13.80 -3.19
CA GLY A 90 -0.18 14.72 -4.33
C GLY A 90 -0.31 16.18 -3.92
N GLU A 91 -1.22 16.49 -2.99
CA GLU A 91 -1.39 17.83 -2.43
C GLU A 91 -0.12 18.30 -1.69
N THR A 92 0.48 17.42 -0.90
CA THR A 92 1.73 17.72 -0.18
C THR A 92 2.87 18.02 -1.16
N LEU A 93 2.99 17.23 -2.23
CA LEU A 93 3.99 17.44 -3.27
C LEU A 93 3.79 18.78 -3.99
N GLN A 94 2.55 19.13 -4.32
CA GLN A 94 2.23 20.41 -4.94
C GLN A 94 2.64 21.58 -4.05
N ARG A 95 2.24 21.57 -2.77
CA ARG A 95 2.59 22.62 -1.81
C ARG A 95 4.11 22.79 -1.66
N ILE A 96 4.86 21.69 -1.65
CA ILE A 96 6.33 21.73 -1.57
C ILE A 96 6.92 22.39 -2.82
N ARG A 97 6.42 22.05 -4.02
CA ARG A 97 6.88 22.65 -5.28
C ARG A 97 6.61 24.15 -5.34
N GLU A 98 5.46 24.59 -4.84
CA GLU A 98 5.06 26.01 -4.81
C GLU A 98 5.85 26.83 -3.78
N SER A 99 6.13 26.24 -2.61
CA SER A 99 6.77 26.95 -1.49
C SER A 99 8.28 26.74 -1.36
N ARG A 100 8.89 25.91 -2.24
CA ARG A 100 10.25 25.35 -2.03
C ARG A 100 10.41 24.74 -0.64
N GLY A 101 9.34 24.10 -0.16
CA GLY A 101 9.27 23.47 1.15
C GLY A 101 10.22 22.27 1.27
N ARG A 102 10.39 21.79 2.50
CA ARG A 102 11.21 20.60 2.75
C ARG A 102 10.46 19.31 2.41
N LEU A 103 11.19 18.30 1.93
CA LEU A 103 10.65 17.01 1.53
C LEU A 103 10.30 16.07 2.71
N ASP A 104 10.62 16.43 3.96
CA ASP A 104 10.47 15.52 5.12
C ASP A 104 9.06 14.97 5.26
N ARG A 105 8.04 15.79 4.92
CA ARG A 105 6.64 15.36 4.99
C ARG A 105 6.31 14.28 3.95
N LEU A 106 6.91 14.34 2.76
CA LEU A 106 6.73 13.29 1.74
C LEU A 106 7.44 12.00 2.15
N PHE A 107 8.63 12.11 2.75
CA PHE A 107 9.33 10.94 3.29
C PHE A 107 8.53 10.28 4.42
N SER A 108 7.91 11.07 5.31
CA SER A 108 7.03 10.52 6.35
C SER A 108 5.84 9.76 5.75
N ILE A 109 5.16 10.30 4.73
CA ILE A 109 4.05 9.60 4.06
C ILE A 109 4.55 8.31 3.41
N LEU A 110 5.73 8.36 2.78
CA LEU A 110 6.33 7.18 2.16
C LEU A 110 6.64 6.09 3.19
N ASP A 111 7.26 6.44 4.32
CA ASP A 111 7.61 5.50 5.38
C ASP A 111 6.35 4.84 5.96
N ASP A 112 5.28 5.63 6.16
CA ASP A 112 4.00 5.11 6.63
C ASP A 112 3.37 4.11 5.65
N VAL A 113 3.37 4.43 4.35
CA VAL A 113 2.77 3.57 3.30
C VAL A 113 3.61 2.30 3.11
N THR A 114 4.94 2.42 3.09
CA THR A 114 5.86 1.29 2.97
C THR A 114 5.68 0.35 4.16
N SER A 115 5.66 0.91 5.38
CA SER A 115 5.41 0.16 6.60
C SER A 115 4.04 -0.53 6.58
N ALA A 116 3.00 0.12 6.06
CA ALA A 116 1.67 -0.49 5.94
C ALA A 116 1.68 -1.68 4.97
N VAL A 117 2.37 -1.57 3.83
CA VAL A 117 2.50 -2.67 2.86
C VAL A 117 3.23 -3.86 3.47
N GLU A 118 4.35 -3.62 4.17
CA GLU A 118 5.11 -4.68 4.86
C GLU A 118 4.22 -5.43 5.87
N VAL A 119 3.55 -4.69 6.75
CA VAL A 119 2.66 -5.27 7.76
C VAL A 119 1.53 -6.07 7.12
N LEU A 120 0.94 -5.58 6.02
CA LEU A 120 -0.10 -6.32 5.31
C LEU A 120 0.44 -7.65 4.77
N TRP A 121 1.67 -7.68 4.27
CA TRP A 121 2.29 -8.93 3.79
C TRP A 121 2.63 -9.92 4.90
N ASP A 122 2.90 -9.43 6.12
CA ASP A 122 3.08 -10.28 7.31
C ASP A 122 1.77 -10.91 7.79
N LEU A 123 0.62 -10.32 7.45
CA LEU A 123 -0.70 -10.86 7.77
C LEU A 123 -1.17 -11.96 6.80
N VAL A 124 -0.52 -12.08 5.64
CA VAL A 124 -0.83 -13.12 4.66
C VAL A 124 -0.10 -14.41 5.07
N PRO A 125 -0.83 -15.51 5.34
CA PRO A 125 -0.20 -16.77 5.75
C PRO A 125 0.72 -17.29 4.64
N VAL A 126 1.91 -17.72 5.04
CA VAL A 126 2.86 -18.43 4.18
C VAL A 126 2.48 -19.90 4.24
N GLU A 127 1.86 -20.43 3.18
CA GLU A 127 1.69 -21.89 3.06
C GLU A 127 3.08 -22.48 2.80
N TYR A 128 3.64 -23.19 3.79
CA TYR A 128 4.76 -24.10 3.57
C TYR A 128 4.17 -25.32 2.86
N GLU A 129 4.65 -25.64 1.66
CA GLU A 129 4.38 -26.94 1.05
C GLU A 129 5.10 -28.00 1.93
N GLU A 130 4.34 -28.84 2.63
CA GLU A 130 4.83 -30.07 3.27
C GLU A 130 5.12 -31.16 2.23
#